data_AF-V9GI33-F1
#
_entry.id   AF-V9GI33-F1
#
_cell.length_a   1.000
_cell.length_b   1.000
_cell.length_c   1.000
_cell.angle_alpha   90.00
_cell.angle_beta   90.00
_cell.angle_gamma   90.00
#
_symmetry.space_group_name_H-M   'P 1'
#
loop_
_entity.id
_entity.type
_entity.pdbx_description
1 polymer ?
#
loop_
_entity_poly.entity_id
_entity_poly.type
_entity_poly.pdbx_seq_one_letter_code
_entity_poly.pdbx_strand_id
1 'polypeptide(L)'
;MNKIYKVLATSALMAMVAMPMASAQDVPPASTHTGQGNVQHQVKSVPGTMGQISNYVSDEHGTWLTVSGRGLAASDQSEIRLAIQEDTKIIDAKGNKVELQSIVDNNQSVKAFYSPAITKSLPAQGQALT
;
A
#
# COMPACT_ATOMS: atom_id res chain seq x y z
N MET A 1 -56.64 -5.11 -13.40
CA MET A 1 -55.84 -4.46 -14.47
C MET A 1 -55.60 -3.00 -14.10
N ASN A 2 -54.36 -2.55 -14.31
CA ASN A 2 -53.85 -1.16 -14.32
C ASN A 2 -53.69 -0.44 -12.97
N LYS A 3 -52.65 0.35 -12.67
CA LYS A 3 -51.35 0.70 -13.29
C LYS A 3 -50.49 1.36 -12.17
N ILE A 4 -49.20 1.00 -12.13
CA ILE A 4 -48.03 1.67 -11.52
C ILE A 4 -48.02 3.20 -11.63
N TYR A 5 -47.46 3.92 -10.61
CA TYR A 5 -46.41 4.99 -10.64
C TYR A 5 -46.10 5.43 -9.19
N LYS A 6 -44.91 5.18 -8.62
CA LYS A 6 -43.62 5.90 -8.70
C LYS A 6 -43.53 7.20 -7.87
N VAL A 7 -42.68 7.10 -6.83
CA VAL A 7 -41.70 8.09 -6.31
C VAL A 7 -42.24 9.32 -5.56
N LEU A 8 -41.99 9.36 -4.24
CA LEU A 8 -41.88 10.61 -3.49
C LEU A 8 -40.39 10.95 -3.34
N ALA A 9 -39.96 12.00 -4.03
CA ALA A 9 -38.63 12.58 -3.91
C ALA A 9 -38.56 13.44 -2.63
N THR A 10 -37.66 13.09 -1.71
CA THR A 10 -37.33 13.92 -0.55
C THR A 10 -36.36 15.01 -0.99
N SER A 11 -36.89 16.22 -1.18
CA SER A 11 -36.12 17.44 -1.43
C SER A 11 -35.57 18.00 -0.11
N ALA A 12 -34.29 17.79 0.16
CA ALA A 12 -33.58 18.54 1.19
C ALA A 12 -33.02 19.83 0.57
N LEU A 13 -33.68 20.95 0.85
CA LEU A 13 -33.19 22.30 0.57
C LEU A 13 -32.16 22.67 1.64
N MET A 14 -30.86 22.56 1.34
CA MET A 14 -29.83 23.20 2.16
C MET A 14 -29.62 24.64 1.68
N ALA A 15 -30.26 25.58 2.40
CA ALA A 15 -30.10 27.01 2.20
C ALA A 15 -28.68 27.45 2.60
N MET A 16 -27.98 28.08 1.67
CA MET A 16 -26.78 28.87 1.96
C MET A 16 -27.20 30.12 2.74
N VAL A 17 -26.73 30.29 3.97
CA VAL A 17 -26.80 31.56 4.70
C VAL A 17 -25.39 32.09 4.91
N ALA A 18 -25.15 33.23 4.28
CA ALA A 18 -23.97 34.05 4.47
C ALA A 18 -24.11 34.95 5.71
N MET A 19 -22.96 35.46 6.16
CA MET A 19 -22.73 36.67 6.99
C MET A 19 -22.52 36.46 8.52
N PRO A 20 -21.98 37.46 9.28
CA PRO A 20 -20.55 37.52 9.62
C PRO A 20 -20.24 37.84 11.11
N MET A 21 -18.94 37.74 11.47
CA MET A 21 -18.17 38.44 12.54
C MET A 21 -18.65 38.52 14.01
N ALA A 22 -17.88 37.83 14.86
CA ALA A 22 -17.18 38.28 16.07
C ALA A 22 -17.92 38.83 17.31
N SER A 23 -17.76 38.12 18.44
CA SER A 23 -17.41 38.69 19.76
C SER A 23 -16.78 37.59 20.64
N ALA A 24 -15.82 38.00 21.49
CA ALA A 24 -14.75 37.19 22.07
C ALA A 24 -15.15 36.27 23.24
N GLN A 25 -14.55 35.08 23.30
CA GLN A 25 -13.66 34.58 24.38
C GLN A 25 -13.49 33.05 24.28
N ASP A 26 -12.25 32.60 24.50
CA ASP A 26 -11.79 31.21 24.63
C ASP A 26 -11.79 30.30 23.40
N VAL A 27 -10.93 30.62 22.42
CA VAL A 27 -10.16 29.60 21.70
C VAL A 27 -8.71 30.08 21.55
N PRO A 28 -7.68 29.26 21.89
CA PRO A 28 -6.28 29.65 21.74
C PRO A 28 -5.94 30.04 20.29
N PRO A 29 -5.02 31.00 20.12
CA PRO A 29 -4.76 31.65 18.84
C PRO A 29 -4.07 30.72 17.85
N ALA A 30 -4.54 30.76 16.60
CA ALA A 30 -3.70 30.42 15.46
C ALA A 30 -2.49 31.38 15.47
N SER A 31 -1.33 30.86 15.88
CA SER A 31 -0.05 31.53 15.68
C SER A 31 0.82 30.63 14.82
N THR A 32 1.21 31.20 13.70
CA THR A 32 2.25 30.74 12.78
C THR A 32 3.60 30.78 13.48
N HIS A 33 4.18 29.61 13.71
CA HIS A 33 5.62 29.45 13.97
C HIS A 33 6.08 28.49 12.85
N THR A 34 6.57 28.95 11.69
CA THR A 34 8.00 29.29 11.49
C THR A 34 8.93 28.68 12.54
N GLY A 35 8.79 27.37 12.75
CA GLY A 35 9.81 26.51 13.34
C GLY A 35 10.27 25.56 12.25
N GLN A 36 11.41 25.89 11.61
CA GLN A 36 12.19 24.89 10.89
C GLN A 36 12.50 23.75 11.84
N GLY A 37 11.85 22.63 11.60
CA GLY A 37 11.96 21.43 12.39
C GLY A 37 11.10 20.39 11.73
N ASN A 38 11.52 19.95 10.53
CA ASN A 38 11.06 18.70 9.95
C ASN A 38 11.42 17.57 10.91
N VAL A 39 10.64 17.39 11.97
CA VAL A 39 10.47 16.08 12.59
C VAL A 39 9.32 15.41 11.83
N GLN A 40 9.47 15.33 10.51
CA GLN A 40 9.07 14.11 9.85
C GLN A 40 9.93 13.06 10.52
N HIS A 41 9.36 12.27 11.43
CA HIS A 41 9.78 10.89 11.52
C HIS A 41 9.70 10.40 10.08
N GLN A 42 10.84 10.41 9.41
CA GLN A 42 11.02 9.92 8.06
C GLN A 42 10.83 8.42 8.21
N VAL A 43 9.56 7.99 8.30
CA VAL A 43 9.18 6.60 8.22
C VAL A 43 9.63 6.24 6.81
N LYS A 44 10.82 5.64 6.73
CA LYS A 44 11.43 5.21 5.49
C LYS A 44 10.45 4.22 4.88
N SER A 45 9.64 4.70 3.95
CA SER A 45 8.62 3.88 3.31
C SER A 45 9.35 2.87 2.45
N VAL A 46 9.16 1.60 2.79
CA VAL A 46 9.75 0.49 2.07
C VAL A 46 8.78 0.08 0.95
N PRO A 47 9.22 0.07 -0.32
CA PRO A 47 8.39 -0.40 -1.43
C PRO A 47 7.94 -1.84 -1.22
N GLY A 48 6.71 -2.14 -1.60
CA GLY A 48 6.23 -3.51 -1.55
C GLY A 48 5.02 -3.79 -2.43
N THR A 49 4.79 -5.07 -2.69
CA THR A 49 3.69 -5.58 -3.50
C THR A 49 2.94 -6.65 -2.71
N MET A 50 1.62 -6.53 -2.66
CA MET A 50 0.74 -7.54 -2.08
C MET A 50 0.01 -8.28 -3.19
N GLY A 51 0.15 -9.61 -3.22
CA GLY A 51 -0.37 -10.41 -4.31
C GLY A 51 -0.12 -11.90 -4.13
N GLN A 52 -0.26 -12.66 -5.21
CA GLN A 52 0.07 -14.09 -5.25
C GLN A 52 1.41 -14.29 -5.95
N ILE A 53 2.05 -15.41 -5.65
CA ILE A 53 3.25 -15.86 -6.35
C ILE A 53 2.80 -16.44 -7.70
N SER A 54 3.09 -15.74 -8.79
CA SER A 54 2.70 -16.16 -10.15
C SER A 54 3.78 -17.00 -10.82
N ASN A 55 5.03 -16.87 -10.41
CA ASN A 55 6.15 -17.66 -10.91
C ASN A 55 7.20 -17.87 -9.81
N TYR A 56 7.77 -19.07 -9.76
CA TYR A 56 8.86 -19.43 -8.86
C TYR A 56 9.89 -20.24 -9.65
N VAL A 57 11.13 -19.77 -9.64
CA VAL A 57 12.26 -20.39 -10.32
C VAL A 57 13.40 -20.51 -9.32
N SER A 58 13.91 -21.72 -9.12
CA SER A 58 15.10 -21.96 -8.31
C SER A 58 16.04 -22.83 -9.11
N ASP A 59 17.13 -22.24 -9.58
CA ASP A 59 18.16 -22.90 -10.39
C ASP A 59 19.56 -22.56 -9.88
N GLU A 60 20.60 -22.96 -10.63
CA GLU A 60 22.01 -22.68 -10.30
C GLU A 60 22.36 -21.19 -10.32
N HIS A 61 21.54 -20.34 -10.96
CA HIS A 61 21.68 -18.88 -11.01
C HIS A 61 20.92 -18.17 -9.89
N GLY A 62 20.28 -18.92 -8.99
CA GLY A 62 19.64 -18.44 -7.79
C GLY A 62 18.12 -18.58 -7.79
N THR A 63 17.51 -18.11 -6.70
CA THR A 63 16.08 -18.21 -6.49
C THR A 63 15.39 -16.90 -6.87
N TRP A 64 14.38 -17.00 -7.73
CA TRP A 64 13.59 -15.89 -8.23
C TRP A 64 12.10 -16.16 -8.05
N LEU A 65 11.39 -15.11 -7.70
CA LEU A 65 9.96 -15.10 -7.41
C LEU A 65 9.30 -13.97 -8.20
N THR A 66 8.19 -14.22 -8.88
CA THR A 66 7.32 -13.15 -9.39
C THR A 66 6.09 -13.03 -8.51
N VAL A 67 5.83 -11.81 -8.01
CA VAL A 67 4.62 -11.47 -7.27
C VAL A 67 3.75 -10.59 -8.14
N SER A 68 2.51 -11.01 -8.37
CA SER A 68 1.52 -10.26 -9.15
C SER A 68 0.31 -9.90 -8.28
N GLY A 69 -0.06 -8.63 -8.27
CA GLY A 69 -1.14 -8.10 -7.43
C GLY A 69 -1.21 -6.58 -7.46
N ARG A 70 -1.04 -5.94 -6.30
CA ARG A 70 -1.10 -4.48 -6.13
C ARG A 70 0.10 -3.96 -5.35
N GLY A 71 0.60 -2.79 -5.74
CA GLY A 71 1.55 -2.03 -4.92
C GLY A 71 0.95 -1.67 -3.56
N LEU A 72 1.78 -1.61 -2.52
CA LEU A 72 1.39 -1.14 -1.20
C LEU A 72 1.23 0.39 -1.17
N ALA A 73 2.10 1.11 -1.90
CA ALA A 73 1.97 2.53 -2.18
C ALA A 73 1.62 2.80 -3.66
N ALA A 74 1.18 4.03 -3.96
CA ALA A 74 0.79 4.43 -5.31
C ALA A 74 1.92 4.37 -6.35
N SER A 75 3.18 4.47 -5.89
CA SER A 75 4.39 4.37 -6.73
C SER A 75 4.94 2.94 -6.84
N ASP A 76 4.41 1.99 -6.07
CA ASP A 76 4.93 0.64 -6.01
C ASP A 76 4.41 -0.21 -7.17
N GLN A 77 5.18 -1.24 -7.52
CA GLN A 77 4.85 -2.08 -8.67
C GLN A 77 3.68 -3.01 -8.36
N SER A 78 2.74 -3.15 -9.30
CA SER A 78 1.69 -4.16 -9.22
C SER A 78 2.22 -5.57 -9.51
N GLU A 79 3.31 -5.66 -10.26
CA GLU A 79 3.99 -6.91 -10.60
C GLU A 79 5.50 -6.73 -10.53
N ILE A 80 6.19 -7.62 -9.83
CA ILE A 80 7.64 -7.54 -9.64
C ILE A 80 8.27 -8.92 -9.56
N ARG A 81 9.43 -9.08 -10.21
CA ARG A 81 10.30 -10.25 -10.09
C ARG A 81 11.42 -9.96 -9.10
N LEU A 82 11.51 -10.76 -8.04
CA LEU A 82 12.41 -10.58 -6.92
C LEU A 82 13.44 -11.69 -6.87
N ALA A 83 14.71 -11.31 -6.72
CA ALA A 83 15.76 -12.22 -6.30
C ALA A 83 15.62 -12.48 -4.79
N ILE A 84 15.64 -13.76 -4.42
CA ILE A 84 15.63 -14.23 -3.03
C ILE A 84 17.05 -14.65 -2.68
N GLN A 85 17.59 -14.04 -1.62
CA GLN A 85 18.91 -14.34 -1.07
C GLN A 85 18.79 -15.18 0.20
N GLU A 86 19.89 -15.77 0.65
CA GLU A 86 19.92 -16.61 1.86
C GLU A 86 19.51 -15.85 3.13
N ASP A 87 19.75 -14.55 3.16
CA ASP A 87 19.39 -13.65 4.25
C ASP A 87 17.96 -13.09 4.15
N THR A 88 17.24 -13.37 3.05
CA THR A 88 15.87 -12.89 2.84
C THR A 88 14.93 -13.49 3.89
N LYS A 89 14.27 -12.62 4.66
CA LYS A 89 13.31 -13.06 5.70
C LYS A 89 11.96 -13.38 5.10
N ILE A 90 11.55 -14.64 5.27
CA ILE A 90 10.22 -15.12 4.92
C ILE A 90 9.50 -15.43 6.23
N ILE A 91 8.50 -14.62 6.55
CA ILE A 91 7.78 -14.66 7.83
C ILE A 91 6.27 -14.69 7.64
N ASP A 92 5.58 -15.35 8.58
CA ASP A 92 4.13 -15.28 8.68
C ASP A 92 3.66 -13.95 9.33
N ALA A 93 2.34 -13.77 9.42
CA ALA A 93 1.74 -12.60 10.07
C ALA A 93 2.03 -12.50 11.58
N LYS A 94 2.52 -13.56 12.21
CA LYS A 94 2.91 -13.63 13.63
C LYS A 94 4.42 -13.40 13.82
N GLY A 95 5.19 -13.25 12.73
CA GLY A 95 6.64 -13.06 12.74
C GLY A 95 7.46 -14.35 12.79
N ASN A 96 6.84 -15.53 12.64
CA ASN A 96 7.56 -16.80 12.61
C ASN A 96 8.16 -17.03 11.23
N LYS A 97 9.37 -17.59 11.18
CA LYS A 97 9.99 -18.02 9.91
C LYS A 97 9.16 -19.14 9.28
N VAL A 98 8.90 -19.02 7.99
CA VAL A 98 8.20 -20.02 7.19
C VAL A 98 8.98 -20.38 5.93
N GLU A 99 8.78 -21.60 5.44
CA GLU A 99 9.37 -22.11 4.21
C GLU A 99 8.73 -21.45 2.98
N LEU A 100 9.55 -20.98 2.03
CA LEU A 100 9.06 -20.36 0.79
C LEU A 100 8.19 -21.33 -0.01
N GLN A 101 8.63 -22.59 -0.11
CA GLN A 101 7.96 -23.61 -0.90
C GLN A 101 6.53 -23.85 -0.41
N SER A 102 6.31 -23.84 0.90
CA SER A 102 4.96 -23.99 1.46
C SER A 102 4.01 -22.86 1.04
N ILE A 103 4.52 -21.63 0.87
CA ILE A 103 3.70 -20.50 0.41
C ILE A 103 3.31 -20.67 -1.06
N VAL A 104 4.26 -21.11 -1.88
CA VAL A 104 4.06 -21.38 -3.31
C VAL A 104 3.03 -22.49 -3.50
N ASP A 105 3.18 -23.61 -2.79
CA ASP A 105 2.33 -24.79 -2.92
C ASP A 105 0.89 -24.54 -2.48
N ASN A 106 0.70 -23.72 -1.43
CA ASN A 106 -0.62 -23.36 -0.91
C ASN A 106 -1.24 -22.14 -1.61
N ASN A 107 -0.57 -21.58 -2.63
CA ASN A 107 -0.97 -20.40 -3.37
C ASN A 107 -1.44 -19.23 -2.46
N GLN A 108 -0.69 -18.97 -1.40
CA GLN A 108 -1.06 -17.97 -0.40
C GLN A 108 -0.80 -16.55 -0.91
N SER A 109 -1.58 -15.58 -0.41
CA SER A 109 -1.30 -14.17 -0.63
C SER A 109 -0.12 -13.72 0.23
N VAL A 110 0.84 -13.05 -0.40
CA VAL A 110 2.09 -12.57 0.21
C VAL A 110 2.16 -11.05 0.19
N LYS A 111 2.96 -10.50 1.10
CA LYS A 111 3.46 -9.13 1.02
C LYS A 111 4.96 -9.20 0.80
N ALA A 112 5.40 -8.82 -0.39
CA ALA A 112 6.80 -8.83 -0.75
C ALA A 112 7.35 -7.41 -0.68
N PHE A 113 8.34 -7.21 0.18
CA PHE A 113 9.05 -5.95 0.31
C PHE A 113 10.41 -6.05 -0.39
N TYR A 114 10.83 -4.98 -1.04
CA TYR A 114 12.01 -4.98 -1.89
C TYR A 114 12.79 -3.68 -1.82
N SER A 115 14.05 -3.75 -2.25
CA SER A 115 14.89 -2.56 -2.39
C SER A 115 14.27 -1.59 -3.41
N PRO A 116 14.30 -0.26 -3.17
CA PRO A 116 13.88 0.74 -4.16
C PRO A 116 14.71 0.71 -5.46
N ALA A 117 15.90 0.11 -5.43
CA ALA A 117 16.73 -0.08 -6.61
C ALA A 117 16.21 -1.25 -7.46
N ILE A 118 15.31 -0.95 -8.39
CA ILE A 118 14.72 -1.89 -9.34
C ILE A 118 15.05 -1.54 -10.79
N THR A 119 14.99 -2.54 -11.68
CA THR A 119 15.15 -2.34 -13.13
C THR A 119 13.90 -1.67 -13.74
N LYS A 120 14.05 -1.10 -14.94
CA LYS A 120 12.94 -0.53 -15.72
C LYS A 120 12.31 -1.52 -16.72
N SER A 121 12.49 -2.83 -16.50
CA SER A 121 11.90 -3.89 -17.35
C SER A 121 10.42 -4.12 -17.01
N LEU A 122 9.74 -4.94 -17.83
CA LEU A 122 8.38 -5.41 -17.57
C LEU A 122 8.37 -6.96 -17.50
N PRO A 123 8.12 -7.57 -16.33
CA PRO A 123 7.97 -6.91 -15.03
C PRO A 123 9.29 -6.30 -14.54
N ALA A 124 9.19 -5.36 -13.60
CA ALA A 124 10.36 -4.80 -12.93
C ALA A 124 11.09 -5.89 -12.15
N GLN A 125 12.41 -5.77 -12.02
CA GLN A 125 13.23 -6.74 -11.31
C GLN A 125 13.95 -6.06 -10.14
N GLY A 126 13.99 -6.73 -8.99
CA GLY A 126 14.60 -6.20 -7.78
C GLY A 126 15.12 -7.29 -6.85
N GLN A 127 15.63 -6.86 -5.70
CA GLN A 127 16.05 -7.76 -4.63
C GLN A 127 15.03 -7.68 -3.49
N ALA A 128 14.61 -8.85 -2.98
CA ALA A 128 13.82 -8.93 -1.77
C ALA A 128 14.62 -8.41 -0.57
N LEU A 129 13.93 -7.91 0.45
CA LEU A 129 14.61 -7.42 1.66
C LEU A 129 14.97 -8.57 2.61
N THR A 130 16.13 -8.39 3.24
CA THR A 130 16.59 -9.18 4.39
C THR A 130 15.95 -8.69 5.68
#